data_AF-A0A814DZB0-F1
#
_entry.id   AF-A0A814DZB0-F1
#
_cell.length_a   1.000
_cell.length_b   1.000
_cell.length_c   1.000
_cell.angle_alpha   90.00
_cell.angle_beta   90.00
_cell.angle_gamma   90.00
#
_symmetry.space_group_name_H-M   'P 1'
#
loop_
_entity.id
_entity.type
_entity.pdbx_description
1 polymer ?
#
loop_
_entity_poly.entity_id
_entity_poly.type
_entity_poly.pdbx_seq_one_letter_code
_entity_poly.pdbx_strand_id
1 'polypeptide(L)'
;MATAHSVTIIGGGIGGLTVANALKRIGMSVSLYERAPYFIPTAGAAFGLQPNGQISLAHIEFKDQIQNILHPFFKWQIINENGEVVAISNKLAEYGKTIRLFFGWCSAF
;
A
#
# COMPACT_ATOMS: atom_id res chain seq x y z
N MET A 1 -33.32 -6.55 19.11
CA MET A 1 -31.95 -6.42 19.65
C MET A 1 -30.99 -6.86 18.55
N ALA A 2 -30.12 -5.99 18.05
CA ALA A 2 -29.18 -6.35 17.00
C ALA A 2 -28.12 -7.30 17.58
N THR A 3 -27.98 -8.48 16.99
CA THR A 3 -26.92 -9.42 17.32
C THR A 3 -25.58 -8.74 17.09
N ALA A 4 -24.75 -8.64 18.13
CA ALA A 4 -23.39 -8.15 18.00
C ALA A 4 -22.60 -9.16 17.14
N HIS A 5 -22.51 -8.91 15.84
CA HIS A 5 -21.80 -9.78 14.91
C HIS A 5 -20.29 -9.60 15.10
N SER A 6 -19.62 -10.65 15.56
CA SER A 6 -18.17 -10.73 15.59
C SER A 6 -17.63 -11.25 14.24
N VAL A 7 -16.54 -10.65 13.76
CA VAL A 7 -15.89 -11.04 12.50
C VAL A 7 -14.51 -11.62 12.80
N THR A 8 -14.25 -12.79 12.23
CA THR A 8 -12.92 -13.41 12.28
C THR A 8 -12.23 -13.25 10.93
N ILE A 9 -10.99 -12.76 10.95
CA ILE A 9 -10.14 -12.54 9.79
C ILE A 9 -8.93 -13.47 9.89
N ILE A 10 -8.66 -14.22 8.83
CA ILE A 10 -7.52 -15.14 8.73
C ILE A 10 -6.51 -14.54 7.73
N GLY A 11 -5.34 -14.15 8.22
CA GLY A 11 -4.24 -13.53 7.47
C GLY A 11 -3.99 -12.08 7.88
N GLY A 12 -2.77 -11.80 8.36
CA GLY A 12 -2.26 -10.47 8.72
C GLY A 12 -1.59 -9.72 7.57
N GLY A 13 -1.91 -10.06 6.32
CA GLY A 13 -1.42 -9.31 5.16
C GLY A 13 -2.11 -7.95 4.98
N ILE A 14 -1.77 -7.25 3.90
CA ILE A 14 -2.31 -5.92 3.55
C ILE A 14 -3.84 -5.92 3.56
N GLY A 15 -4.47 -6.90 2.91
CA GLY A 15 -5.93 -7.01 2.85
C GLY A 15 -6.58 -7.26 4.22
N GLY A 16 -6.04 -8.20 5.00
CA GLY A 16 -6.58 -8.56 6.32
C GLY A 16 -6.52 -7.40 7.31
N LEU A 17 -5.37 -6.71 7.38
CA LEU A 17 -5.21 -5.52 8.23
C LEU A 17 -6.10 -4.36 7.77
N THR A 18 -6.27 -4.19 6.45
CA THR A 18 -7.17 -3.16 5.89
C THR A 18 -8.61 -3.39 6.31
N VAL A 19 -9.11 -4.63 6.15
CA VAL A 19 -10.48 -5.00 6.55
C VAL A 19 -10.65 -4.89 8.07
N ALA A 20 -9.67 -5.37 8.85
CA ALA A 20 -9.72 -5.27 10.30
C ALA A 20 -9.86 -3.80 10.76
N ASN A 21 -9.09 -2.89 10.17
CA ASN A 21 -9.18 -1.46 10.46
C ASN A 21 -10.57 -0.91 10.08
N ALA A 22 -11.05 -1.20 8.87
CA ALA A 22 -12.36 -0.74 8.40
C ALA A 22 -13.51 -1.19 9.32
N LEU A 23 -13.53 -2.47 9.69
CA LEU A 23 -14.58 -3.05 10.53
C LEU A 23 -14.53 -2.53 11.97
N LYS A 24 -13.34 -2.38 12.56
CA LYS A 24 -13.19 -1.78 13.90
C LYS A 24 -13.73 -0.35 13.94
N ARG A 25 -13.53 0.42 12.87
CA ARG A 25 -13.98 1.82 12.80
C ARG A 25 -15.51 1.97 12.74
N ILE A 26 -16.23 0.96 12.26
CA ILE A 26 -17.71 0.92 12.29
C ILE A 26 -18.27 0.25 13.55
N GLY A 27 -17.43 0.01 14.57
CA GLY A 27 -17.85 -0.51 15.88
C GLY A 27 -18.03 -2.03 15.93
N MET A 28 -17.53 -2.79 14.95
CA MET A 28 -17.63 -4.25 14.96
C MET A 28 -16.53 -4.89 15.83
N SER A 29 -16.87 -6.02 16.45
CA SER A 29 -15.90 -6.88 17.14
C SER A 29 -15.11 -7.69 16.11
N VAL A 30 -13.79 -7.57 16.12
CA VAL A 30 -12.91 -8.19 15.12
C VAL A 30 -11.80 -8.98 15.80
N SER A 31 -11.62 -10.23 15.38
CA SER A 31 -10.45 -11.06 15.72
C SER A 31 -9.64 -11.32 14.44
N LEU A 32 -8.34 -11.06 14.47
CA LEU A 32 -7.43 -11.31 13.34
C LEU A 32 -6.35 -12.30 13.76
N TYR A 33 -6.12 -13.31 12.94
CA TYR A 33 -5.12 -14.34 13.16
C TYR A 33 -4.11 -14.34 12.02
N GLU A 34 -2.83 -14.42 12.35
CA GLU A 34 -1.73 -14.57 11.39
C GLU A 34 -0.88 -15.78 11.82
N ARG A 35 -0.42 -16.55 10.84
CA ARG A 35 0.44 -17.72 11.08
C ARG A 35 1.84 -17.30 11.52
N ALA A 36 2.36 -16.21 10.96
CA ALA A 36 3.67 -15.67 11.33
C ALA A 36 3.67 -15.20 12.80
N PRO A 37 4.67 -15.59 13.60
CA PRO A 37 4.74 -15.21 15.02
C PRO A 37 5.06 -13.73 15.24
N TYR A 38 5.55 -13.04 14.21
CA TYR A 38 5.84 -11.61 14.22
C TYR A 38 5.71 -11.04 12.80
N PHE A 39 5.37 -9.75 12.71
CA PHE A 39 5.41 -9.02 11.45
C PHE A 39 6.86 -8.75 11.06
N ILE A 40 7.26 -9.23 9.90
CA ILE A 40 8.59 -8.95 9.34
C ILE A 40 8.46 -7.65 8.54
N PRO A 41 9.24 -6.59 8.86
CA PRO A 41 9.35 -5.42 7.99
C PRO A 41 9.77 -5.91 6.60
N THR A 42 8.90 -5.69 5.62
CA THR A 42 8.95 -6.30 4.29
C THR A 42 10.36 -6.43 3.71
N ALA A 43 10.84 -7.67 3.60
CA ALA A 43 12.01 -7.98 2.78
C ALA A 43 11.64 -7.86 1.30
N GLY A 44 12.17 -6.84 0.61
CA GLY A 44 12.40 -6.86 -0.84
C GLY A 44 11.24 -6.60 -1.81
N ALA A 45 9.98 -6.43 -1.36
CA ALA A 45 8.85 -6.24 -2.28
C ALA A 45 8.31 -4.81 -2.33
N ALA A 46 8.43 -4.20 -3.50
CA ALA A 46 7.72 -3.00 -3.90
C ALA A 46 6.25 -3.31 -4.20
N PHE A 47 5.30 -2.50 -3.73
CA PHE A 47 3.96 -2.53 -4.31
C PHE A 47 3.40 -1.12 -4.49
N GLY A 48 2.47 -1.02 -5.43
CA GLY A 48 1.81 0.22 -5.75
C GLY A 48 0.38 0.30 -5.29
N LEU A 49 -0.04 1.51 -4.94
CA LEU A 49 -1.45 1.81 -4.69
C LEU A 49 -2.00 2.58 -5.88
N GLN A 50 -2.97 1.97 -6.55
CA GLN A 50 -3.77 2.61 -7.59
C GLN A 50 -4.72 3.67 -6.98
N PRO A 51 -5.28 4.59 -7.80
CA PRO A 51 -6.14 5.68 -7.31
C PRO A 51 -7.28 5.20 -6.39
N ASN A 52 -7.99 4.14 -6.77
CA ASN A 52 -9.10 3.60 -5.96
C ASN A 52 -8.63 3.08 -4.61
N GLY A 53 -7.47 2.40 -4.57
CA GLY A 53 -6.90 1.90 -3.31
C GLY A 53 -6.60 3.04 -2.33
N GLN A 54 -6.16 4.19 -2.83
CA GLN A 54 -5.87 5.34 -1.98
C GLN A 54 -7.11 6.06 -1.49
N ILE A 55 -8.16 6.12 -2.32
CA ILE A 55 -9.48 6.61 -1.90
C ILE A 55 -9.99 5.73 -0.76
N SER A 56 -9.92 4.40 -0.91
CA SER A 56 -10.28 3.45 0.16
C SER A 56 -9.46 3.67 1.43
N LEU A 57 -8.15 3.87 1.32
CA LEU A 57 -7.29 4.16 2.47
C LEU A 57 -7.63 5.48 3.17
N ALA A 58 -8.08 6.49 2.43
CA ALA A 58 -8.54 7.75 3.01
C ALA A 58 -9.81 7.56 3.85
N HIS A 59 -10.74 6.70 3.41
CA HIS A 59 -11.97 6.41 4.16
C HIS A 59 -11.72 5.68 5.48
N ILE A 60 -10.57 5.02 5.64
CA ILE A 60 -10.16 4.36 6.88
C ILE A 60 -9.12 5.19 7.67
N GLU A 61 -9.00 6.49 7.37
CA GLU A 61 -8.08 7.48 7.98
C GLU A 61 -6.60 7.08 7.95
N PHE A 62 -6.20 6.30 6.96
CA PHE A 62 -4.82 5.83 6.81
C PHE A 62 -3.98 6.71 5.87
N LYS A 63 -4.60 7.73 5.27
CA LYS A 63 -3.99 8.60 4.26
C LYS A 63 -2.78 9.38 4.79
N ASP A 64 -2.79 9.85 6.02
CA ASP A 64 -1.69 10.67 6.54
C ASP A 64 -0.56 9.81 7.09
N GLN A 65 -0.90 8.64 7.64
CA GLN A 65 0.09 7.65 8.08
C GLN A 65 0.89 7.10 6.90
N ILE A 66 0.24 6.85 5.76
CA ILE A 66 0.93 6.30 4.60
C ILE A 66 1.90 7.32 3.98
N GLN A 67 1.58 8.63 3.99
CA GLN A 67 2.47 9.67 3.43
C GLN A 67 3.90 9.63 3.98
N ASN A 68 4.07 9.23 5.24
CA ASN A 68 5.38 9.19 5.89
C ASN A 68 6.24 7.98 5.49
N ILE A 69 5.65 6.95 4.90
CA ILE A 69 6.36 5.72 4.48
C ILE A 69 6.43 5.56 2.96
N LEU A 70 5.83 6.49 2.21
CA LEU A 70 5.82 6.46 0.76
C LEU A 70 7.17 6.92 0.20
N HIS A 71 7.69 6.14 -0.73
CA HIS A 71 8.83 6.55 -1.53
C HIS A 71 8.34 7.25 -2.81
N PRO A 72 8.61 8.56 -2.99
CA PRO A 72 8.17 9.26 -4.18
C PRO A 72 9.01 8.82 -5.39
N PHE A 73 8.37 8.76 -6.56
CA PHE A 73 9.00 8.34 -7.80
C PHE A 73 8.74 9.36 -8.91
N PHE A 74 9.80 10.01 -9.39
CA PHE A 74 9.69 11.17 -10.29
C PHE A 74 10.15 10.89 -11.72
N LYS A 75 10.87 9.79 -11.91
CA LYS A 75 11.52 9.43 -13.17
C LYS A 75 11.60 7.92 -13.31
N TRP A 76 11.09 7.38 -14.42
CA TRP A 76 11.39 6.01 -14.84
C TRP A 76 12.14 5.99 -16.16
N GLN A 77 12.86 4.90 -16.37
CA GLN A 77 13.52 4.56 -17.62
C GLN A 77 13.26 3.09 -17.94
N ILE A 78 13.00 2.78 -19.21
CA ILE A 78 13.11 1.44 -19.77
C ILE A 78 14.43 1.41 -20.52
N ILE A 79 15.27 0.44 -20.18
CA ILE A 79 16.61 0.25 -20.73
C ILE A 79 16.61 -1.12 -21.43
N ASN A 80 17.23 -1.22 -22.60
CA ASN A 80 17.41 -2.49 -23.28
C ASN A 80 18.62 -3.27 -22.72
N GLU A 81 18.83 -4.47 -23.25
CA GLU A 81 19.98 -5.34 -22.90
C GLU A 81 21.36 -4.72 -23.17
N ASN A 82 21.44 -3.75 -24.09
CA ASN A 82 22.68 -3.04 -24.43
C ASN A 82 22.93 -1.82 -23.54
N GLY A 83 22.03 -1.52 -22.58
CA GLY A 83 22.13 -0.35 -21.71
C GLY A 83 21.59 0.94 -22.35
N GLU A 84 20.95 0.87 -23.52
CA GLU A 84 20.40 2.03 -24.21
C GLU A 84 19.00 2.34 -23.67
N VAL A 85 18.72 3.63 -23.48
CA VAL A 85 17.41 4.10 -23.00
C VAL A 85 16.39 4.01 -24.13
N VAL A 86 15.43 3.11 -23.98
CA VAL A 86 14.30 2.92 -24.91
C VAL A 86 13.21 3.95 -24.64
N ALA A 87 12.94 4.21 -23.35
CA ALA A 87 11.94 5.18 -22.94
C ALA A 87 12.33 5.82 -21.61
N ILE A 88 12.02 7.10 -21.47
CA ILE A 88 12.24 7.89 -20.27
C ILE A 88 11.03 8.79 -20.07
N SER A 89 10.58 8.94 -18.83
CA SER A 89 9.55 9.92 -18.52
C SER A 89 9.83 10.57 -17.19
N ASN A 90 9.88 11.89 -17.23
CA ASN A 90 9.87 12.75 -16.05
C ASN A 90 8.48 13.34 -15.80
N LYS A 91 7.45 12.93 -16.55
CA LYS A 91 6.10 13.51 -16.43
C LYS A 91 5.55 13.40 -15.01
N LEU A 92 5.95 12.38 -14.24
CA LEU A 92 5.59 12.25 -12.83
C LEU A 92 6.06 13.43 -11.97
N ALA A 93 7.19 14.07 -12.30
CA ALA A 93 7.63 15.31 -11.67
C ALA A 93 6.75 16.50 -12.05
N GLU A 94 6.25 16.53 -13.29
CA GLU A 94 5.39 17.63 -13.82
C GLU A 94 3.99 17.61 -13.22
N TYR A 95 3.45 16.44 -12.90
CA TYR A 95 2.13 16.31 -12.27
C TYR A 95 2.11 16.66 -10.77
N GLY A 96 3.27 16.95 -10.18
CA GLY A 96 3.43 17.35 -8.78
C GLY A 96 3.10 16.25 -7.76
N LYS A 97 3.06 16.62 -6.47
CA LYS A 97 2.75 15.71 -5.33
C LYS A 97 1.35 15.08 -5.38
N THR A 98 0.55 15.44 -6.39
CA THR A 98 -0.85 15.05 -6.55
C THR A 98 -0.97 13.70 -7.26
N ILE A 99 0.00 13.30 -8.09
CA ILE A 99 0.04 11.95 -8.64
C ILE A 99 0.62 10.99 -7.61
N ARG A 100 -0.33 10.27 -7.04
CA ARG A 100 -0.11 9.15 -6.16
C ARG A 100 -0.15 7.90 -7.04
N LEU A 101 0.96 7.56 -7.68
CA LEU A 101 1.18 6.23 -8.24
C LEU A 101 2.43 5.74 -7.56
N PHE A 102 2.24 4.89 -6.57
CA PHE A 102 3.33 4.36 -5.78
C PHE A 102 3.84 3.12 -6.49
N PHE A 103 5.15 2.98 -6.63
CA PHE A 103 5.86 1.76 -7.00
C PHE A 103 7.25 1.98 -6.44
N GLY A 104 7.59 1.33 -5.32
CA GLY A 104 8.86 1.54 -4.65
C GLY A 104 9.71 0.28 -4.67
N TRP A 105 10.50 0.05 -5.73
CA TRP A 105 11.61 -0.93 -5.67
C TRP A 105 12.91 -0.18 -5.40
N CYS A 106 13.61 -0.60 -4.34
CA CYS A 106 15.02 -0.31 -4.10
C CYS A 106 15.80 -1.57 -4.46
N SER A 107 16.49 -1.56 -5.60
CA SER A 107 17.57 -2.51 -5.86
C SER A 107 18.85 -1.92 -5.29
N ALA A 108 19.16 -2.28 -4.04
CA ALA A 108 20.49 -2.20 -3.47
C ALA A 108 20.85 -3.59 -2.92
N PHE A 109 21.21 -4.47 -3.86
CA PHE A 109 22.18 -5.54 -3.66
C PHE A 109 23.25 -5.35 -4.72
#